data_AF-V4HRL6-F1
#
_entry.id   AF-V4HRL6-F1
#
_cell.length_a   1.000
_cell.length_b   1.000
_cell.length_c   1.000
_cell.angle_alpha   90.00
_cell.angle_beta   90.00
_cell.angle_gamma   90.00
#
_symmetry.space_group_name_H-M   'P 1'
#
loop_
_entity.id
_entity.type
_entity.pdbx_description
1 polymer ?
#
loop_
_entity_poly.entity_id
_entity_poly.type
_entity_poly.pdbx_seq_one_letter_code
_entity_poly.pdbx_strand_id
1 'polypeptide(L)'
;MPYYAPMVVLSEALLLKDNRVYYSGVPFSGIALFSEKGVVTRFQSYTEGETSEEHQFPYQQSPSMGILDDLLDEYWESYRVLEFQGKPYTGYVFVPGPNSLISDIECYVDGKAEEGCCQHFSDSNAYSDLVISKGNIQHTYSWNSPDKLSSYRISAVEQLSSIDDSGAINVYFAGPNNTISTLNIYKNGYQLFDACGYDNDELFSLADLPSLEQYMGTGPLSIELFNVPPEDLGQICKQLSEWSIDEFKISDMTRDCLNTLSQHQMPKVKELVAYNLIDITEAELIEFKEQYFPDANLKC
;
A
#
# COMPACT_ATOMS: atom_id res chain seq x y z
N MET A 1 7.40 13.32 1.10
CA MET A 1 6.59 12.14 1.43
C MET A 1 7.54 11.07 1.92
N PRO A 2 7.21 10.27 2.93
CA PRO A 2 8.04 9.16 3.38
C PRO A 2 8.01 8.01 2.35
N TYR A 3 9.17 7.43 2.08
CA TYR A 3 9.55 6.37 1.12
C TYR A 3 9.05 6.51 -0.34
N TYR A 4 10.03 6.64 -1.24
CA TYR A 4 9.89 6.51 -2.68
C TYR A 4 10.24 5.07 -3.08
N ALA A 5 9.69 4.56 -4.18
CA ALA A 5 10.07 3.25 -4.74
C ALA A 5 11.08 3.45 -5.88
N PRO A 6 12.38 3.69 -5.58
CA PRO A 6 13.36 3.99 -6.60
C PRO A 6 13.62 2.79 -7.50
N MET A 7 14.01 3.06 -8.74
CA MET A 7 14.61 2.06 -9.60
C MET A 7 15.87 1.50 -8.94
N VAL A 8 16.01 0.18 -8.89
CA VAL A 8 17.21 -0.51 -8.35
C VAL A 8 17.91 -1.25 -9.49
N VAL A 9 19.19 -1.01 -9.69
CA VAL A 9 19.98 -1.66 -10.76
C VAL A 9 21.30 -2.21 -10.23
N LEU A 10 21.83 -3.25 -10.84
CA LEU A 10 23.21 -3.66 -10.60
C LEU A 10 24.16 -2.56 -11.09
N SER A 11 25.14 -2.23 -10.26
CA SER A 11 26.12 -1.16 -10.54
C SER A 11 26.89 -1.34 -11.86
N GLU A 12 27.03 -2.57 -12.35
CA GLU A 12 27.69 -2.87 -13.62
C GLU A 12 26.96 -2.33 -14.86
N ALA A 13 25.66 -2.07 -14.78
CA ALA A 13 24.90 -1.45 -15.88
C ALA A 13 25.05 0.07 -15.93
N LEU A 14 25.77 0.66 -14.97
CA LEU A 14 25.94 2.10 -14.87
C LEU A 14 27.23 2.56 -15.57
N LEU A 15 27.11 3.65 -16.33
CA LEU A 15 28.22 4.28 -17.03
C LEU A 15 28.57 5.62 -16.35
N LEU A 16 29.83 5.77 -15.91
CA LEU A 16 30.36 7.05 -15.48
C LEU A 16 30.88 7.85 -16.69
N LYS A 17 30.30 9.03 -16.93
CA LYS A 17 30.73 9.96 -17.98
C LYS A 17 30.62 11.40 -17.48
N ASP A 18 31.66 12.19 -17.68
CA ASP A 18 31.68 13.61 -17.28
C ASP A 18 31.26 13.83 -15.81
N ASN A 19 31.75 12.97 -14.90
CA ASN A 19 31.42 12.92 -13.47
C ASN A 19 29.93 12.68 -13.15
N ARG A 20 29.16 12.15 -14.10
CA ARG A 20 27.76 11.77 -13.90
C ARG A 20 27.55 10.31 -14.23
N VAL A 21 26.68 9.67 -13.47
CA VAL A 21 26.29 8.28 -13.67
C VAL A 21 25.06 8.20 -14.56
N TYR A 22 25.13 7.32 -15.55
CA TYR A 22 24.06 7.10 -16.53
C TYR A 22 23.62 5.64 -16.52
N TYR A 23 22.32 5.43 -16.73
CA TYR A 23 21.72 4.13 -17.00
C TYR A 23 20.95 4.22 -18.31
N SER A 24 21.18 3.30 -19.25
CA SER A 24 20.52 3.31 -20.56
C SER A 24 20.59 4.66 -21.31
N GLY A 25 21.68 5.41 -21.14
CA GLY A 25 21.92 6.69 -21.81
C GLY A 25 21.30 7.93 -21.16
N VAL A 26 20.57 7.79 -20.05
CA VAL A 26 20.01 8.93 -19.28
C VAL A 26 20.68 9.09 -17.92
N PRO A 27 20.81 10.32 -17.36
CA PRO A 27 21.31 10.51 -16.01
C PRO A 27 20.51 9.68 -15.00
N PHE A 28 21.19 8.90 -14.17
CA PHE A 28 20.54 7.89 -13.33
C PHE A 28 19.96 8.51 -12.04
N SER A 29 18.69 8.22 -11.77
CA SER A 29 18.04 8.51 -10.49
C SER A 29 17.48 7.20 -9.94
N GLY A 30 18.02 6.73 -8.81
CA GLY A 30 17.68 5.42 -8.25
C GLY A 30 18.78 4.88 -7.34
N ILE A 31 18.77 3.57 -7.13
CA ILE A 31 19.74 2.85 -6.29
C ILE A 31 20.62 1.97 -7.16
N ALA A 32 21.93 2.08 -6.99
CA ALA A 32 22.89 1.14 -7.50
C ALA A 32 23.24 0.09 -6.43
N LEU A 33 23.09 -1.18 -6.78
CA LEU A 33 23.50 -2.33 -5.99
C LEU A 33 24.90 -2.76 -6.40
N PHE A 34 25.83 -2.73 -5.44
CA PHE A 34 27.20 -3.23 -5.65
C PHE A 34 27.30 -4.62 -5.04
N SER A 35 27.85 -5.55 -5.81
CA SER A 35 28.03 -6.94 -5.38
C SER A 35 29.40 -7.47 -5.77
N GLU A 36 29.95 -8.35 -4.93
CA GLU A 36 31.15 -9.13 -5.24
C GLU A 36 30.79 -10.61 -5.23
N LYS A 37 30.91 -11.27 -6.38
CA LYS A 37 30.55 -12.69 -6.55
C LYS A 37 29.13 -12.99 -6.04
N GLY A 38 28.17 -12.16 -6.41
CA GLY A 38 26.76 -12.27 -6.01
C GLY A 38 26.44 -11.81 -4.59
N VAL A 39 27.42 -11.52 -3.72
CA VAL A 39 27.15 -10.97 -2.37
C VAL A 39 27.08 -9.46 -2.44
N VAL A 40 25.98 -8.86 -1.97
CA VAL A 40 25.80 -7.41 -1.93
C VAL A 40 26.73 -6.78 -0.90
N THR A 41 27.49 -5.78 -1.31
CA THR A 41 28.50 -5.12 -0.47
C THR A 41 28.10 -3.72 -0.05
N ARG A 42 27.28 -3.02 -0.85
CA ARG A 42 26.75 -1.69 -0.51
C ARG A 42 25.62 -1.28 -1.46
N PHE A 43 24.85 -0.30 -1.02
CA PHE A 43 23.90 0.44 -1.85
C PHE A 43 24.40 1.87 -2.06
N GLN A 44 24.08 2.47 -3.20
CA GLN A 44 24.36 3.87 -3.46
C GLN A 44 23.19 4.52 -4.16
N SER A 45 22.62 5.54 -3.53
CA SER A 45 21.61 6.38 -4.17
C SER A 45 22.27 7.34 -5.15
N TYR A 46 21.57 7.62 -6.24
CA TYR A 46 21.88 8.67 -7.20
C TYR A 46 20.64 9.52 -7.48
N THR A 47 20.87 10.81 -7.70
CA THR A 47 19.87 11.77 -8.18
C THR A 47 20.46 12.48 -9.39
N GLU A 48 19.84 12.32 -10.56
CA GLU A 48 20.30 12.91 -11.84
C GLU A 48 21.78 12.62 -12.16
N GLY A 49 22.25 11.42 -11.79
CA GLY A 49 23.61 10.94 -12.01
C GLY A 49 24.62 11.40 -10.96
N GLU A 50 24.20 12.14 -9.94
CA GLU A 50 25.03 12.61 -8.84
C GLU A 50 24.78 11.77 -7.58
N THR A 51 25.85 11.46 -6.84
CA THR A 51 25.80 10.66 -5.62
C THR A 51 24.96 11.35 -4.54
N SER A 52 24.01 10.64 -3.95
CA SER A 52 23.23 11.07 -2.79
C SER A 52 23.51 10.20 -1.55
N GLU A 53 22.80 10.43 -0.45
CA GLU A 53 22.96 9.65 0.79
C GLU A 53 22.71 8.15 0.55
N GLU A 54 23.35 7.30 1.35
CA GLU A 54 23.16 5.85 1.26
C GLU A 54 21.68 5.48 1.47
N HIS A 55 21.13 4.65 0.58
CA HIS A 55 19.74 4.23 0.69
C HIS A 55 19.57 3.24 1.83
N GLN A 56 18.56 3.47 2.67
CA GLN A 56 18.08 2.47 3.61
C GLN A 56 16.74 1.96 3.10
N PHE A 57 16.65 0.65 2.87
CA PHE A 57 15.38 0.02 2.56
C PHE A 57 14.50 -0.07 3.82
N PRO A 58 13.17 0.01 3.70
CA PRO A 58 12.27 0.19 4.84
C PRO A 58 12.00 -1.10 5.63
N TYR A 59 12.69 -2.20 5.29
CA TYR A 59 12.49 -3.51 5.91
C TYR A 59 13.11 -3.54 7.31
N GLN A 60 12.28 -3.50 8.35
CA GLN A 60 12.71 -3.38 9.76
C GLN A 60 13.32 -4.65 10.38
N GLN A 61 13.37 -5.78 9.67
CA GLN A 61 14.07 -6.97 10.15
C GLN A 61 15.34 -7.15 9.33
N SER A 62 16.48 -6.81 9.96
CA SER A 62 17.78 -7.05 9.36
C SER A 62 17.98 -8.53 9.12
N PRO A 63 18.50 -8.88 7.94
CA PRO A 63 19.70 -9.68 7.98
C PRO A 63 20.84 -9.01 7.25
N SER A 64 22.02 -9.12 7.84
CA SER A 64 23.26 -8.41 7.56
C SER A 64 23.93 -8.76 6.21
N MET A 65 23.23 -9.42 5.29
CA MET A 65 23.79 -9.82 3.99
C MET A 65 22.68 -9.84 2.94
N GLY A 66 22.80 -9.00 1.92
CA GLY A 66 22.05 -9.17 0.68
C GLY A 66 22.82 -10.10 -0.26
N ILE A 67 22.11 -10.91 -1.05
CA ILE A 67 22.70 -11.73 -2.12
C ILE A 67 21.88 -11.57 -3.41
N LEU A 68 22.52 -11.83 -4.55
CA LEU A 68 21.82 -12.10 -5.79
C LEU A 68 21.26 -13.53 -5.77
N ASP A 69 20.15 -13.74 -6.47
CA ASP A 69 19.44 -15.01 -6.54
C ASP A 69 20.29 -16.18 -7.06
N ASP A 70 21.29 -15.89 -7.90
CA ASP A 70 22.23 -16.85 -8.47
C ASP A 70 23.11 -17.60 -7.46
N LEU A 71 23.19 -17.11 -6.21
CA LEU A 71 23.91 -17.73 -5.11
C LEU A 71 23.10 -18.76 -4.31
N LEU A 72 21.81 -18.89 -4.60
CA LEU A 72 20.93 -19.80 -3.89
C LEU A 72 20.96 -21.21 -4.48
N ASP A 73 21.18 -22.20 -3.62
CA ASP A 73 21.00 -23.61 -3.99
C ASP A 73 19.51 -23.96 -3.91
N GLU A 74 18.77 -23.91 -5.03
CA GLU A 74 17.36 -24.30 -5.04
C GLU A 74 17.16 -25.82 -4.94
N TYR A 75 16.70 -26.32 -3.79
CA TYR A 75 16.25 -27.71 -3.65
C TYR A 75 14.73 -27.82 -3.87
N TRP A 76 14.32 -28.44 -4.99
CA TRP A 76 12.93 -28.59 -5.44
C TRP A 76 12.13 -29.71 -4.74
N GLU A 77 12.21 -29.85 -3.41
CA GLU A 77 11.39 -30.84 -2.68
C GLU A 77 10.47 -30.21 -1.62
N SER A 78 9.23 -29.94 -2.03
CA SER A 78 7.97 -29.76 -1.27
C SER A 78 7.85 -28.81 -0.06
N TYR A 79 8.92 -28.40 0.61
CA TYR A 79 8.93 -27.33 1.61
C TYR A 79 10.30 -26.65 1.56
N ARG A 80 10.48 -25.73 0.60
CA ARG A 80 11.80 -25.16 0.32
C ARG A 80 12.24 -24.24 1.43
N VAL A 81 13.32 -24.64 2.08
CA VAL A 81 14.18 -23.76 2.84
C VAL A 81 15.30 -23.36 1.88
N LEU A 82 15.37 -22.08 1.53
CA LEU A 82 16.49 -21.53 0.78
C LEU A 82 17.74 -21.59 1.63
N GLU A 83 18.81 -22.13 1.05
CA GLU A 83 20.11 -22.23 1.70
C GLU A 83 21.16 -21.39 0.97
N PHE A 84 22.07 -20.81 1.75
CA PHE A 84 23.29 -20.17 1.27
C PHE A 84 24.48 -20.76 2.02
N GLN A 85 25.46 -21.29 1.29
CA GLN A 85 26.63 -21.98 1.87
C GLN A 85 26.26 -23.16 2.80
N GLY A 86 25.21 -23.91 2.45
CA GLY A 86 24.75 -25.10 3.17
C GLY A 86 24.06 -24.82 4.51
N LYS A 87 23.47 -23.62 4.67
CA LYS A 87 22.67 -23.23 5.83
C LYS A 87 21.43 -22.45 5.41
N PRO A 88 20.30 -22.56 6.13
CA PRO A 88 19.13 -21.72 5.91
C PRO A 88 19.49 -20.24 5.83
N TYR A 89 19.11 -19.60 4.74
CA TYR A 89 19.46 -18.21 4.46
C TYR A 89 18.56 -17.26 5.26
N THR A 90 19.15 -16.23 5.83
CA THR A 90 18.41 -15.10 6.41
C THR A 90 19.03 -13.85 5.80
N GLY A 91 18.28 -13.16 4.94
CA GLY A 91 18.73 -11.96 4.23
C GLY A 91 17.78 -11.51 3.13
N TYR A 92 18.26 -10.53 2.37
CA TYR A 92 17.56 -10.04 1.18
C TYR A 92 18.11 -10.73 -0.05
N VAL A 93 17.21 -11.31 -0.84
CA VAL A 93 17.51 -11.81 -2.17
C VAL A 93 17.11 -10.74 -3.18
N PHE A 94 18.05 -10.35 -4.03
CA PHE A 94 17.82 -9.43 -5.14
C PHE A 94 17.77 -10.25 -6.43
N VAL A 95 16.67 -10.18 -7.16
CA VAL A 95 16.46 -10.93 -8.40
C VAL A 95 16.82 -10.03 -9.60
N PRO A 96 17.91 -10.31 -10.33
CA PRO A 96 18.26 -9.55 -11.52
C PRO A 96 17.30 -9.86 -12.67
N GLY A 97 16.67 -8.82 -13.19
CA GLY A 97 15.88 -8.82 -14.41
C GLY A 97 16.65 -8.30 -15.63
N PRO A 98 15.95 -8.06 -16.75
CA PRO A 98 16.53 -7.53 -17.98
C PRO A 98 17.27 -6.20 -17.78
N ASN A 99 18.36 -5.99 -18.52
CA ASN A 99 19.21 -4.80 -18.45
C ASN A 99 19.79 -4.52 -17.04
N SER A 100 19.93 -5.57 -16.22
CA SER A 100 20.43 -5.50 -14.85
C SER A 100 19.57 -4.65 -13.91
N LEU A 101 18.30 -4.40 -14.27
CA LEU A 101 17.28 -3.92 -13.34
C LEU A 101 17.00 -5.02 -12.32
N ILE A 102 16.85 -4.70 -11.04
CA ILE A 102 16.34 -5.65 -10.05
C ILE A 102 14.83 -5.72 -10.22
N SER A 103 14.28 -6.91 -10.52
CA SER A 103 12.84 -7.12 -10.66
C SER A 103 12.17 -7.38 -9.32
N ASP A 104 12.88 -8.00 -8.38
CA ASP A 104 12.33 -8.37 -7.07
C ASP A 104 13.38 -8.24 -5.97
N ILE A 105 12.89 -7.84 -4.79
CA ILE A 105 13.62 -7.87 -3.53
C ILE A 105 12.78 -8.68 -2.56
N GLU A 106 13.32 -9.78 -2.04
CA GLU A 106 12.60 -10.68 -1.15
C GLU A 106 13.35 -10.86 0.17
N CYS A 107 12.62 -10.78 1.28
CA CYS A 107 13.16 -11.06 2.61
C CYS A 107 12.97 -12.54 2.97
N TYR A 108 14.04 -13.16 3.47
CA TYR A 108 14.03 -14.53 3.97
C TYR A 108 14.45 -14.58 5.43
N VAL A 109 13.76 -15.43 6.20
CA VAL A 109 14.09 -15.77 7.59
C VAL A 109 14.14 -17.29 7.72
N ASP A 110 15.29 -17.82 8.16
CA ASP A 110 15.52 -19.28 8.28
C ASP A 110 15.16 -20.04 6.99
N GLY A 111 15.57 -19.48 5.85
CA GLY A 111 15.36 -19.96 4.49
C GLY A 111 13.92 -19.93 3.99
N LYS A 112 12.99 -19.37 4.76
CA LYS A 112 11.60 -19.21 4.34
C LYS A 112 11.37 -17.79 3.90
N ALA A 113 10.70 -17.61 2.77
CA ALA A 113 10.21 -16.30 2.36
C ALA A 113 9.33 -15.79 3.51
N GLU A 114 9.67 -14.62 4.03
CA GLU A 114 8.80 -13.94 4.97
C GLU A 114 7.63 -13.41 4.14
N GLU A 115 6.46 -14.05 4.27
CA GLU A 115 5.26 -13.67 3.53
C GLU A 115 5.00 -12.19 3.72
N GLY A 116 5.05 -11.45 2.63
CA GLY A 116 4.81 -10.02 2.62
C GLY A 116 5.92 -9.18 3.20
N CYS A 117 7.20 -9.53 3.05
CA CYS A 117 8.32 -8.58 3.09
C CYS A 117 9.04 -8.60 1.74
N CYS A 118 8.37 -8.11 0.70
CA CYS A 118 8.89 -8.13 -0.67
C CYS A 118 8.62 -6.83 -1.40
N GLN A 119 9.45 -6.52 -2.39
CA GLN A 119 9.21 -5.45 -3.34
C GLN A 119 9.40 -5.92 -4.76
N HIS A 120 8.35 -5.77 -5.57
CA HIS A 120 8.35 -6.08 -7.00
C HIS A 120 8.56 -4.81 -7.81
N PHE A 121 9.24 -4.93 -8.96
CA PHE A 121 9.48 -3.89 -9.95
C PHE A 121 9.14 -4.45 -11.34
N SER A 122 8.00 -4.05 -11.91
CA SER A 122 7.50 -4.70 -13.13
C SER A 122 8.06 -4.14 -14.44
N ASP A 123 8.50 -2.88 -14.49
CA ASP A 123 9.13 -2.29 -15.69
C ASP A 123 10.10 -1.14 -15.38
N SER A 124 10.83 -0.69 -16.41
CA SER A 124 11.75 0.46 -16.33
C SER A 124 11.05 1.81 -16.15
N ASN A 125 9.71 1.88 -16.18
CA ASN A 125 8.91 3.06 -15.84
C ASN A 125 8.39 3.01 -14.39
N ALA A 126 8.81 2.00 -13.63
CA ALA A 126 8.77 1.93 -12.17
C ALA A 126 7.37 1.85 -11.55
N TYR A 127 6.57 0.91 -12.06
CA TYR A 127 5.56 0.28 -11.24
C TYR A 127 6.22 -0.61 -10.19
N SER A 128 5.97 -0.32 -8.92
CA SER A 128 6.49 -1.09 -7.81
C SER A 128 5.41 -1.39 -6.79
N ASP A 129 5.46 -2.58 -6.20
CA ASP A 129 4.62 -2.97 -5.08
C ASP A 129 5.53 -3.38 -3.91
N LEU A 130 5.32 -2.81 -2.73
CA LEU A 130 5.97 -3.18 -1.49
C LEU A 130 4.93 -3.83 -0.57
N VAL A 131 5.23 -5.03 -0.09
CA VAL A 131 4.43 -5.70 0.93
C VAL A 131 5.24 -5.75 2.22
N ILE A 132 4.61 -5.40 3.35
CA ILE A 132 5.17 -5.52 4.71
C ILE A 132 4.14 -6.19 5.62
N SER A 133 4.46 -7.39 6.12
CA SER A 133 3.64 -8.15 7.07
C SER A 133 4.19 -8.02 8.48
N LYS A 134 3.29 -7.86 9.44
CA LYS A 134 3.60 -7.85 10.87
C LYS A 134 2.50 -8.57 11.64
N GLY A 135 2.81 -9.76 12.12
CA GLY A 135 1.82 -10.63 12.76
C GLY A 135 0.70 -10.98 11.77
N ASN A 136 -0.55 -10.75 12.16
CA ASN A 136 -1.71 -11.03 11.33
C ASN A 136 -2.13 -9.85 10.43
N ILE A 137 -1.28 -8.84 10.25
CA ILE A 137 -1.58 -7.66 9.42
C ILE A 137 -0.57 -7.58 8.27
N GLN A 138 -1.06 -7.29 7.09
CA GLN A 138 -0.27 -7.00 5.90
C GLN A 138 -0.53 -5.57 5.43
N HIS A 139 0.55 -4.84 5.17
CA HIS A 139 0.57 -3.56 4.50
C HIS A 139 1.02 -3.77 3.06
N THR A 140 0.35 -3.15 2.10
CA THR A 140 0.70 -3.20 0.69
C THR A 140 0.69 -1.79 0.14
N TYR A 141 1.78 -1.40 -0.48
CA TYR A 141 1.99 -0.09 -1.08
C TYR A 141 2.24 -0.30 -2.57
N SER A 142 1.58 0.48 -3.41
CA SER A 142 1.76 0.42 -4.86
C SER A 142 2.13 1.79 -5.38
N TRP A 143 3.09 1.84 -6.30
CA TRP A 143 3.54 3.05 -6.96
C TRP A 143 3.33 2.91 -8.47
N ASN A 144 2.88 3.99 -9.10
CA ASN A 144 2.81 4.11 -10.57
C ASN A 144 4.01 4.84 -11.16
N SER A 145 4.85 5.44 -10.31
CA SER A 145 6.16 6.00 -10.61
C SER A 145 6.96 6.08 -9.30
N PRO A 146 8.30 6.22 -9.33
CA PRO A 146 9.12 6.15 -8.13
C PRO A 146 8.71 7.12 -7.03
N ASP A 147 8.18 8.28 -7.43
CA ASP A 147 7.77 9.40 -6.59
C ASP A 147 6.27 9.42 -6.23
N LYS A 148 5.45 8.52 -6.77
CA LYS A 148 3.99 8.57 -6.67
C LYS A 148 3.37 7.27 -6.19
N LEU A 149 3.10 7.23 -4.89
CA LEU A 149 2.27 6.21 -4.28
C LEU A 149 0.87 6.32 -4.89
N SER A 150 0.40 5.25 -5.53
CA SER A 150 -0.92 5.17 -6.17
C SER A 150 -1.96 4.56 -5.23
N SER A 151 -1.56 3.59 -4.42
CA SER A 151 -2.45 2.98 -3.44
C SER A 151 -1.71 2.45 -2.22
N TYR A 152 -2.43 2.42 -1.12
CA TYR A 152 -2.06 1.74 0.10
C TYR A 152 -3.22 0.83 0.51
N ARG A 153 -2.91 -0.42 0.86
CA ARG A 153 -3.86 -1.38 1.41
C ARG A 153 -3.33 -1.91 2.73
N ILE A 154 -4.22 -2.03 3.69
CA ILE A 154 -3.99 -2.79 4.91
C ILE A 154 -5.04 -3.88 5.02
N SER A 155 -4.62 -5.08 5.39
CA SER A 155 -5.52 -6.21 5.54
C SER A 155 -5.08 -7.22 6.59
N ALA A 156 -6.02 -7.94 7.17
CA ALA A 156 -5.71 -9.10 8.00
C ALA A 156 -5.24 -10.29 7.15
N VAL A 157 -4.10 -10.90 7.48
CA VAL A 157 -3.45 -11.99 6.71
C VAL A 157 -4.35 -13.22 6.58
N GLU A 158 -5.08 -13.59 7.63
CA GLU A 158 -6.00 -14.75 7.61
C GLU A 158 -7.11 -14.59 6.55
N GLN A 159 -7.41 -13.36 6.12
CA GLN A 159 -8.46 -13.03 5.16
C GLN A 159 -7.95 -12.84 3.72
N LEU A 160 -6.65 -13.00 3.46
CA LEU A 160 -6.11 -13.07 2.09
C LEU A 160 -6.50 -14.36 1.35
N SER A 161 -6.98 -15.36 2.10
CA SER A 161 -7.47 -16.64 1.56
C SER A 161 -8.99 -16.68 1.36
N SER A 162 -9.72 -15.66 1.82
CA SER A 162 -11.17 -15.57 1.64
C SER A 162 -11.52 -14.80 0.37
N ILE A 163 -12.60 -15.23 -0.30
CA ILE A 163 -13.09 -14.61 -1.55
C ILE A 163 -13.71 -13.23 -1.27
N ASP A 164 -14.07 -12.93 -0.03
CA ASP A 164 -14.47 -11.59 0.40
C ASP A 164 -13.26 -10.83 0.93
N ASP A 165 -13.02 -9.64 0.39
CA ASP A 165 -12.02 -8.64 0.86
C ASP A 165 -12.33 -8.12 2.28
N SER A 166 -12.99 -8.91 3.13
CA SER A 166 -13.22 -8.59 4.54
C SER A 166 -11.89 -8.32 5.25
N GLY A 167 -11.94 -7.49 6.29
CA GLY A 167 -10.79 -7.14 7.11
C GLY A 167 -9.74 -6.38 6.30
N ALA A 168 -10.17 -5.42 5.48
CA ALA A 168 -9.27 -4.59 4.68
C ALA A 168 -9.71 -3.13 4.63
N ILE A 169 -8.72 -2.24 4.43
CA ILE A 169 -8.91 -0.84 4.07
C ILE A 169 -7.99 -0.53 2.89
N ASN A 170 -8.53 0.10 1.84
CA ASN A 170 -7.76 0.58 0.69
C ASN A 170 -7.83 2.10 0.61
N VAL A 171 -6.69 2.73 0.40
CA VAL A 171 -6.53 4.16 0.17
C VAL A 171 -5.93 4.34 -1.22
N TYR A 172 -6.58 5.13 -2.06
CA TYR A 172 -6.09 5.47 -3.39
C TYR A 172 -5.73 6.94 -3.48
N PHE A 173 -4.57 7.22 -4.06
CA PHE A 173 -4.03 8.57 -4.19
C PHE A 173 -4.15 9.04 -5.64
N ALA A 174 -4.38 10.34 -5.81
CA ALA A 174 -4.47 11.00 -7.10
C ALA A 174 -3.65 12.28 -7.14
N GLY A 175 -3.34 12.71 -8.37
CA GLY A 175 -2.67 13.97 -8.65
C GLY A 175 -1.16 13.96 -8.32
N PRO A 176 -0.46 15.07 -8.60
CA PRO A 176 0.99 15.18 -8.40
C PRO A 176 1.41 15.28 -6.92
N ASN A 177 0.46 15.54 -6.02
CA ASN A 177 0.72 15.73 -4.60
C ASN A 177 0.36 14.51 -3.74
N ASN A 178 0.05 13.37 -4.38
CA ASN A 178 -0.39 12.13 -3.73
C ASN A 178 -1.51 12.38 -2.71
N THR A 179 -2.56 13.09 -3.15
CA THR A 179 -3.72 13.38 -2.30
C THR A 179 -4.70 12.23 -2.35
N ILE A 180 -5.33 11.91 -1.22
CA ILE A 180 -6.33 10.83 -1.17
C ILE A 180 -7.51 11.21 -2.07
N SER A 181 -7.90 10.25 -2.91
CA SER A 181 -9.01 10.37 -3.86
C SER A 181 -10.11 9.36 -3.56
N THR A 182 -9.75 8.19 -3.04
CA THR A 182 -10.72 7.16 -2.70
C THR A 182 -10.29 6.42 -1.44
N LEU A 183 -11.25 6.18 -0.54
CA LEU A 183 -11.08 5.35 0.66
C LEU A 183 -12.14 4.24 0.65
N ASN A 184 -11.70 3.00 0.63
CA ASN A 184 -12.57 1.83 0.73
C ASN A 184 -12.39 1.19 2.10
N ILE A 185 -13.49 0.97 2.82
CA ILE A 185 -13.49 0.26 4.10
C ILE A 185 -14.38 -0.97 3.93
N TYR A 186 -13.78 -2.15 4.07
CA TYR A 186 -14.49 -3.41 3.97
C TYR A 186 -15.00 -3.86 5.34
N LYS A 187 -15.93 -4.80 5.37
CA LYS A 187 -16.43 -5.46 6.57
C LYS A 187 -15.28 -5.82 7.52
N ASN A 188 -15.38 -5.50 8.81
CA ASN A 188 -14.31 -5.67 9.82
C ASN A 188 -13.01 -4.88 9.57
N GLY A 189 -12.88 -4.12 8.47
CA GLY A 189 -11.69 -3.35 8.15
C GLY A 189 -11.44 -2.21 9.15
N TYR A 190 -12.50 -1.62 9.70
CA TYR A 190 -12.40 -0.57 10.72
C TYR A 190 -11.65 -1.01 11.98
N GLN A 191 -11.73 -2.30 12.35
CA GLN A 191 -11.00 -2.84 13.50
C GLN A 191 -9.48 -2.85 13.30
N LEU A 192 -9.00 -2.68 12.07
CA LEU A 192 -7.57 -2.61 11.79
C LEU A 192 -6.93 -1.34 12.34
N PHE A 193 -7.66 -0.21 12.43
CA PHE A 193 -7.12 1.05 12.97
C PHE A 193 -6.53 0.85 14.38
N ASP A 194 -7.24 0.11 15.24
CA ASP A 194 -6.79 -0.20 16.61
C ASP A 194 -5.60 -1.17 16.66
N ALA A 195 -5.36 -1.93 15.58
CA ALA A 195 -4.32 -2.94 15.49
C ALA A 195 -3.04 -2.41 14.78
N CYS A 196 -3.09 -1.19 14.23
CA CYS A 196 -1.99 -0.56 13.49
C CYS A 196 -0.89 -0.02 14.41
N GLY A 197 0.05 -0.89 14.78
CA GLY A 197 1.29 -0.53 15.47
C GLY A 197 2.52 -0.60 14.56
N TYR A 198 2.44 -0.10 13.32
CA TYR A 198 3.59 -0.04 12.43
C TYR A 198 4.31 1.31 12.58
N ASP A 199 5.21 1.37 13.56
CA ASP A 199 6.13 2.49 13.80
C ASP A 199 7.26 2.46 12.77
N ASN A 200 6.97 2.90 11.55
CA ASN A 200 8.00 3.35 10.62
C ASN A 200 7.59 4.71 10.06
N ASP A 201 8.18 5.78 10.60
CA ASP A 201 7.95 7.16 10.16
C ASP A 201 8.35 7.39 8.70
N GLU A 202 9.08 6.45 8.09
CA GLU A 202 9.51 6.50 6.70
C GLU A 202 8.46 5.95 5.73
N LEU A 203 7.36 5.35 6.18
CA LEU A 203 6.29 4.87 5.31
C LEU A 203 4.95 5.52 5.64
N PHE A 204 4.06 5.60 4.64
CA PHE A 204 2.67 5.95 4.89
C PHE A 204 2.07 4.92 5.86
N SER A 205 1.47 5.36 6.95
CA SER A 205 0.78 4.47 7.88
C SER A 205 -0.58 5.05 8.21
N LEU A 206 -1.52 4.15 8.48
CA LEU A 206 -2.89 4.48 8.79
C LEU A 206 -3.16 4.15 10.25
N ALA A 207 -3.13 5.16 11.13
CA ALA A 207 -3.40 4.97 12.55
C ALA A 207 -4.91 5.06 12.85
N ASP A 208 -5.57 6.07 12.28
CA ASP A 208 -7.01 6.31 12.40
C ASP A 208 -7.52 7.11 11.18
N LEU A 209 -8.84 7.34 11.06
CA LEU A 209 -9.36 8.16 9.96
C LEU A 209 -8.89 9.63 10.05
N PRO A 210 -8.95 10.34 11.20
CA PRO A 210 -8.48 11.72 11.31
C PRO A 210 -7.04 11.94 10.83
N SER A 211 -6.14 10.98 11.04
CA SER A 211 -4.75 11.04 10.60
C SER A 211 -4.60 11.14 9.08
N LEU A 212 -5.63 10.77 8.32
CA LEU A 212 -5.68 10.92 6.86
C LEU A 212 -5.91 12.36 6.40
N GLU A 213 -6.40 13.25 7.27
CA GLU A 213 -6.75 14.63 6.90
C GLU A 213 -5.55 15.39 6.31
N GLN A 214 -4.33 15.11 6.79
CA GLN A 214 -3.10 15.71 6.28
C GLN A 214 -2.77 15.35 4.82
N TYR A 215 -3.38 14.27 4.30
CA TYR A 215 -3.22 13.79 2.92
C TYR A 215 -4.42 14.15 2.04
N MET A 216 -5.42 14.86 2.58
CA MET A 216 -6.58 15.31 1.82
C MET A 216 -6.21 16.47 0.90
N GLY A 217 -6.69 16.38 -0.34
CA GLY A 217 -6.52 17.42 -1.34
C GLY A 217 -7.75 18.32 -1.48
N THR A 218 -7.71 19.19 -2.48
CA THR A 218 -8.90 19.95 -2.95
C THR A 218 -9.67 19.22 -4.05
N GLY A 219 -9.15 18.06 -4.50
CA GLY A 219 -9.80 17.20 -5.47
C GLY A 219 -10.99 16.44 -4.89
N PRO A 220 -11.74 15.73 -5.74
CA PRO A 220 -12.90 14.97 -5.29
C PRO A 220 -12.49 13.80 -4.39
N LEU A 221 -13.24 13.59 -3.30
CA LEU A 221 -13.08 12.49 -2.37
C LEU A 221 -14.26 11.52 -2.45
N SER A 222 -13.98 10.25 -2.77
CA SER A 222 -14.94 9.15 -2.69
C SER A 222 -14.65 8.29 -1.46
N ILE A 223 -15.68 7.96 -0.68
CA ILE A 223 -15.60 6.97 0.40
C ILE A 223 -16.60 5.87 0.12
N GLU A 224 -16.14 4.62 0.16
CA GLU A 224 -16.96 3.45 -0.15
C GLU A 224 -16.89 2.41 0.98
N LEU A 225 -18.05 2.03 1.47
CA LEU A 225 -18.21 1.11 2.59
C LEU A 225 -18.80 -0.21 2.10
N PHE A 226 -18.04 -1.30 2.23
CA PHE A 226 -18.44 -2.63 1.78
C PHE A 226 -18.87 -3.51 2.95
N ASN A 227 -20.17 -3.71 3.11
CA ASN A 227 -20.76 -4.58 4.13
C ASN A 227 -20.27 -4.27 5.56
N VAL A 228 -20.01 -3.00 5.84
CA VAL A 228 -19.58 -2.51 7.15
C VAL A 228 -20.73 -2.67 8.15
N PRO A 229 -20.51 -3.30 9.30
CA PRO A 229 -21.57 -3.53 10.25
C PRO A 229 -22.02 -2.21 10.91
N PRO A 230 -23.28 -2.11 11.38
CA PRO A 230 -23.84 -0.87 11.89
C PRO A 230 -23.03 -0.22 13.03
N GLU A 231 -22.41 -1.01 13.91
CA GLU A 231 -21.55 -0.51 14.98
C GLU A 231 -20.33 0.27 14.48
N ASP A 232 -19.67 -0.24 13.44
CA ASP A 232 -18.49 0.39 12.82
C ASP A 232 -18.91 1.58 11.96
N LEU A 233 -20.04 1.45 11.24
CA LEU A 233 -20.60 2.52 10.40
C LEU A 233 -20.81 3.81 11.19
N GLY A 234 -21.37 3.71 12.40
CA GLY A 234 -21.58 4.85 13.28
C GLY A 234 -20.29 5.53 13.71
N GLN A 235 -19.26 4.74 14.03
CA GLN A 235 -17.94 5.27 14.41
C GLN A 235 -17.23 5.95 13.22
N ILE A 236 -17.26 5.31 12.05
CA ILE A 236 -16.71 5.87 10.81
C ILE A 236 -17.36 7.22 10.52
N CYS A 237 -18.69 7.30 10.50
CA CYS A 237 -19.40 8.56 10.20
C CYS A 237 -19.06 9.66 11.21
N LYS A 238 -18.93 9.31 12.49
CA LYS A 238 -18.52 10.25 13.53
C LYS A 238 -17.10 10.80 13.29
N GLN A 239 -16.15 9.97 12.87
CA GLN A 239 -14.78 10.44 12.58
C GLN A 239 -14.70 11.28 11.31
N LEU A 240 -15.61 11.04 10.36
CA LEU A 240 -15.70 11.77 9.10
C LEU A 240 -16.53 13.06 9.19
N SER A 241 -17.14 13.39 10.33
CA SER A 241 -18.22 14.39 10.41
C SER A 241 -17.84 15.79 9.90
N GLU A 242 -16.56 16.16 10.00
CA GLU A 242 -16.04 17.46 9.55
C GLU A 242 -15.51 17.43 8.11
N TRP A 243 -15.48 16.25 7.48
CA TRP A 243 -14.96 16.09 6.12
C TRP A 243 -15.98 16.56 5.08
N SER A 244 -15.45 17.06 3.96
CA SER A 244 -16.20 17.30 2.74
C SER A 244 -15.97 16.13 1.79
N ILE A 245 -17.02 15.34 1.57
CA ILE A 245 -17.00 14.13 0.74
C ILE A 245 -17.81 14.39 -0.53
N ASP A 246 -17.25 14.05 -1.68
CA ASP A 246 -17.95 14.18 -2.96
C ASP A 246 -18.92 13.02 -3.15
N GLU A 247 -18.46 11.78 -2.94
CA GLU A 247 -19.28 10.58 -3.07
C GLU A 247 -19.16 9.73 -1.81
N PHE A 248 -20.28 9.49 -1.12
CA PHE A 248 -20.36 8.57 0.01
C PHE A 248 -21.20 7.36 -0.39
N LYS A 249 -20.55 6.20 -0.48
CA LYS A 249 -21.10 5.00 -1.10
C LYS A 249 -21.23 3.87 -0.09
N ILE A 250 -22.38 3.21 -0.07
CA ILE A 250 -22.64 2.03 0.77
C ILE A 250 -23.06 0.88 -0.14
N SER A 251 -22.36 -0.26 -0.07
CA SER A 251 -22.62 -1.44 -0.90
C SER A 251 -24.03 -1.98 -0.68
N ASP A 252 -24.34 -2.31 0.57
CA ASP A 252 -25.59 -2.93 0.97
C ASP A 252 -26.27 -2.05 2.02
N MET A 253 -27.24 -1.25 1.58
CA MET A 253 -28.01 -0.39 2.46
C MET A 253 -29.16 -1.18 3.09
N THR A 254 -29.15 -1.27 4.42
CA THR A 254 -30.18 -1.94 5.21
C THR A 254 -30.94 -0.94 6.10
N ARG A 255 -32.05 -1.37 6.69
CA ARG A 255 -32.79 -0.55 7.67
C ARG A 255 -31.93 -0.24 8.90
N ASP A 256 -31.07 -1.16 9.31
CA ASP A 256 -30.12 -0.93 10.40
C ASP A 256 -29.07 0.13 10.03
N CYS A 257 -28.63 0.18 8.77
CA CYS A 257 -27.78 1.27 8.28
C CYS A 257 -28.48 2.62 8.42
N LEU A 258 -29.73 2.74 7.93
CA LEU A 258 -30.50 3.99 8.06
C LEU A 258 -30.66 4.40 9.53
N ASN A 259 -31.02 3.44 10.39
CA ASN A 259 -31.20 3.68 11.82
C ASN A 259 -29.91 4.17 12.49
N THR A 260 -28.78 3.55 12.19
CA THR A 260 -27.48 3.97 12.71
C THR A 260 -27.13 5.37 12.21
N LEU A 261 -27.15 5.60 10.90
CA LEU A 261 -26.78 6.89 10.32
C LEU A 261 -27.67 8.03 10.85
N SER A 262 -28.94 7.75 11.14
CA SER A 262 -29.88 8.72 11.71
C SER A 262 -29.50 9.24 13.12
N GLN A 263 -28.63 8.52 13.82
CA GLN A 263 -28.21 8.79 15.20
C GLN A 263 -26.87 9.53 15.30
N HIS A 264 -26.16 9.71 14.18
CA HIS A 264 -24.82 10.30 14.17
C HIS A 264 -24.78 11.61 13.38
N GLN A 265 -23.79 12.45 13.66
CA GLN A 265 -23.51 13.61 12.82
C GLN A 265 -22.94 13.10 11.50
N MET A 266 -23.61 13.44 10.40
CA MET A 266 -23.22 13.01 9.06
C MET A 266 -22.16 13.94 8.46
N PRO A 267 -21.22 13.42 7.67
CA PRO A 267 -20.30 14.24 6.89
C PRO A 267 -21.06 15.11 5.87
N LYS A 268 -20.43 16.17 5.39
CA LYS A 268 -20.97 16.93 4.25
C LYS A 268 -20.73 16.12 2.98
N VAL A 269 -21.82 15.70 2.34
CA VAL A 269 -21.79 14.82 1.18
C VAL A 269 -22.45 15.51 -0.02
N LYS A 270 -21.82 15.48 -1.20
CA LYS A 270 -22.45 15.95 -2.44
C LYS A 270 -23.31 14.88 -3.11
N GLU A 271 -22.94 13.62 -2.97
CA GLU A 271 -23.66 12.48 -3.53
C GLU A 271 -23.66 11.28 -2.57
N LEU A 272 -24.86 10.82 -2.22
CA LEU A 272 -25.08 9.57 -1.50
C LEU A 272 -25.39 8.46 -2.52
N VAL A 273 -24.64 7.37 -2.47
CA VAL A 273 -24.83 6.21 -3.35
C VAL A 273 -25.13 4.97 -2.52
N ALA A 274 -26.22 4.28 -2.84
CA ALA A 274 -26.56 2.98 -2.26
C ALA A 274 -26.66 1.96 -3.39
N TYR A 275 -25.71 1.02 -3.49
CA TYR A 275 -25.68 0.10 -4.64
C TYR A 275 -26.77 -0.98 -4.56
N ASN A 276 -27.03 -1.51 -3.37
CA ASN A 276 -28.07 -2.51 -3.13
C ASN A 276 -28.97 -2.06 -1.98
N LEU A 277 -30.28 -2.21 -2.17
CA LEU A 277 -31.29 -2.03 -1.13
C LEU A 277 -31.75 -3.43 -0.69
N ILE A 278 -31.49 -3.81 0.57
CA ILE A 278 -31.72 -5.19 1.02
C ILE A 278 -33.12 -5.37 1.64
N ASP A 279 -33.44 -4.58 2.66
CA ASP A 279 -34.69 -4.69 3.43
C ASP A 279 -35.42 -3.34 3.58
N ILE A 280 -35.03 -2.37 2.76
CA ILE A 280 -35.61 -1.03 2.64
C ILE A 280 -36.06 -0.77 1.21
N THR A 281 -37.00 0.15 1.06
CA THR A 281 -37.47 0.65 -0.23
C THR A 281 -36.73 1.91 -0.66
N GLU A 282 -36.76 2.21 -1.96
CA GLU A 282 -36.23 3.48 -2.50
C GLU A 282 -36.91 4.70 -1.84
N ALA A 283 -38.21 4.60 -1.54
CA ALA A 283 -38.95 5.66 -0.85
C ALA A 283 -38.42 5.93 0.57
N GLU A 284 -38.13 4.87 1.35
CA GLU A 284 -37.50 5.02 2.67
C GLU A 284 -36.11 5.68 2.56
N LEU A 285 -35.32 5.33 1.54
CA LEU A 285 -34.01 5.93 1.31
C LEU A 285 -34.09 7.41 0.89
N ILE A 286 -35.06 7.77 0.04
CA ILE A 286 -35.31 9.17 -0.37
C ILE A 286 -35.69 10.01 0.86
N GLU A 287 -36.64 9.55 1.68
CA GLU A 287 -37.06 10.25 2.90
C GLU A 287 -35.87 10.45 3.86
N PHE A 288 -35.07 9.40 4.06
CA PHE A 288 -33.85 9.48 4.84
C PHE A 288 -32.86 10.51 4.28
N LYS A 289 -32.60 10.49 2.96
CA LYS A 289 -31.70 11.42 2.30
C LYS A 289 -32.18 12.87 2.41
N GLU A 290 -33.48 13.12 2.27
CA GLU A 290 -34.05 14.47 2.43
C GLU A 290 -33.88 15.02 3.85
N GLN A 291 -33.96 14.15 4.86
CA GLN A 291 -33.82 14.55 6.26
C GLN A 291 -32.36 14.75 6.68
N TYR A 292 -31.46 13.85 6.29
CA TYR A 292 -30.09 13.79 6.82
C TYR A 292 -29.01 14.28 5.85
N PHE A 293 -29.30 14.29 4.55
CA PHE A 293 -28.40 14.74 3.48
C PHE A 293 -29.11 15.66 2.48
N PRO A 294 -29.85 16.71 2.92
CA PRO A 294 -30.79 17.44 2.07
C PRO A 294 -30.18 17.97 0.77
N ASP A 295 -28.92 18.41 0.82
CA ASP A 295 -28.18 18.98 -0.31
C ASP A 295 -27.48 17.95 -1.22
N ALA A 296 -27.45 16.67 -0.83
CA ALA A 296 -26.81 15.63 -1.61
C ALA A 296 -27.69 15.17 -2.78
N ASN A 297 -27.08 14.76 -3.89
CA ASN A 297 -27.76 13.92 -4.88
C ASN A 297 -27.86 12.49 -4.35
N LEU A 298 -28.89 11.75 -4.80
CA LEU A 298 -29.04 10.33 -4.49
C LEU A 298 -28.86 9.51 -5.78
N LYS A 299 -28.04 8.46 -5.72
CA LYS A 299 -28.01 7.40 -6.73
C LYS A 299 -28.29 6.05 -6.05
N CYS A 300 -29.21 5.28 -6.63
CA CYS A 300 -29.46 3.88 -6.27
C CYS A 300 -29.60 3.04 -7.55
#